data_AF-A0A382DG64-F1
#
_entry.id   AF-A0A382DG64-F1
#
_cell.length_a   1.000
_cell.length_b   1.000
_cell.length_c   1.000
_cell.angle_alpha   90.00
_cell.angle_beta   90.00
_cell.angle_gamma   90.00
#
_symmetry.space_group_name_H-M   'P 1'
#
loop_
_entity.id
_entity.type
_entity.pdbx_description
1 polymer ?
#
loop_
_entity_poly.entity_id
_entity_poly.type
_entity_poly.pdbx_seq_one_letter_code
_entity_poly.pdbx_strand_id
1 'polypeptide(L)'
;MSQRKRCVVVMYDTLCRHFLPGYGNEWVNAPNFERLAKRSVQFDNFYVGSMPCMPARREMHTGRYNFLHRSWGPLEPFDDSMPAILHSNAIHSHKVTDHQHYWEDGGATYHQRYTTFDLVRGQEGDKWIGDVEKLRDESYGAERWPENQQTAFQRQDNINREDMDRA
;
A
#
# COMPACT_ATOMS: atom_id res chain seq x y z
N MET A 1 3.52 -32.13 19.37
CA MET A 1 2.65 -31.10 18.75
C MET A 1 3.36 -30.56 17.51
N SER A 2 2.69 -30.52 16.35
CA SER A 2 3.25 -29.91 15.14
C SER A 2 3.47 -28.41 15.36
N GLN A 3 4.62 -27.89 14.96
CA GLN A 3 4.94 -26.47 15.06
C GLN A 3 3.98 -25.66 14.18
N ARG A 4 3.18 -24.77 14.78
CA ARG A 4 2.32 -23.84 14.01
C ARG A 4 3.20 -22.94 13.14
N LYS A 5 2.95 -22.94 11.84
CA LYS A 5 3.64 -22.06 10.88
C LYS A 5 3.12 -20.63 11.02
N ARG A 6 3.99 -19.67 10.73
CA ARG A 6 3.66 -18.24 10.63
C ARG A 6 3.90 -17.81 9.19
N CYS A 7 3.04 -16.95 8.66
CA CYS A 7 3.18 -16.37 7.34
C CYS A 7 3.30 -14.86 7.49
N VAL A 8 4.24 -14.25 6.76
CA VAL A 8 4.40 -12.80 6.66
C VAL A 8 4.33 -12.46 5.18
N VAL A 9 3.39 -11.58 4.83
CA VAL A 9 3.25 -11.04 3.48
C VAL A 9 3.78 -9.61 3.51
N VAL A 10 4.81 -9.33 2.72
CA VAL A 10 5.38 -8.00 2.54
C VAL A 10 4.98 -7.53 1.16
N MET A 11 4.41 -6.33 1.07
CA MET A 11 3.96 -5.74 -0.18
C MET A 11 4.43 -4.30 -0.27
N TYR A 12 4.91 -3.91 -1.44
CA TYR A 12 5.34 -2.56 -1.74
C TYR A 12 4.39 -1.96 -2.76
N ASP A 13 3.94 -0.73 -2.53
CA ASP A 13 3.11 -0.02 -3.50
C ASP A 13 3.99 0.57 -4.61
N THR A 14 3.56 0.45 -5.87
CA THR A 14 4.24 1.03 -7.04
C THR A 14 5.71 0.58 -7.25
N LEU A 15 6.15 -0.51 -6.59
CA LEU A 15 7.49 -1.06 -6.78
C LEU A 15 7.65 -1.65 -8.19
N CYS A 16 8.51 -1.03 -9.00
CA CYS A 16 8.85 -1.53 -10.31
C CYS A 16 10.00 -2.56 -10.21
N ARG A 17 9.78 -3.76 -10.75
CA ARG A 17 10.75 -4.87 -10.69
C ARG A 17 12.10 -4.53 -11.32
N HIS A 18 12.15 -3.61 -12.29
CA HIS A 18 13.39 -3.18 -12.95
C HIS A 18 14.33 -2.41 -12.01
N PHE A 19 13.88 -2.03 -10.81
CA PHE A 19 14.69 -1.41 -9.76
C PHE A 19 15.19 -2.42 -8.71
N LEU A 20 15.00 -3.72 -8.93
CA LEU A 20 15.45 -4.76 -7.99
C LEU A 20 16.66 -5.51 -8.55
N PRO A 21 17.75 -5.67 -7.77
CA PRO A 21 18.93 -6.42 -8.19
C PRO A 21 18.64 -7.86 -8.61
N GLY A 22 17.66 -8.50 -7.95
CA GLY A 22 17.20 -9.86 -8.29
C GLY A 22 16.64 -9.99 -9.71
N TYR A 23 16.28 -8.89 -10.37
CA TYR A 23 15.81 -8.86 -11.76
C TYR A 23 16.80 -8.19 -12.72
N GLY A 24 18.08 -8.09 -12.34
CA GLY A 24 19.15 -7.59 -13.22
C GLY A 24 19.43 -6.09 -13.11
N ASN A 25 18.94 -5.41 -12.07
CA ASN A 25 19.34 -4.03 -11.80
C ASN A 25 20.73 -3.98 -11.15
N GLU A 26 21.71 -3.33 -11.79
CA GLU A 26 23.10 -3.30 -11.30
C GLU A 26 23.46 -2.06 -10.47
N TRP A 27 22.56 -1.08 -10.34
CA TRP A 27 22.88 0.23 -9.76
C TRP A 27 22.10 0.57 -8.48
N VAL A 28 20.97 -0.08 -8.22
CA VAL A 28 20.19 0.06 -6.99
C VAL A 28 20.81 -0.80 -5.89
N ASN A 29 21.26 -0.17 -4.81
CA ASN A 29 21.78 -0.88 -3.64
C ASN A 29 20.63 -1.42 -2.76
N ALA A 30 20.25 -2.69 -2.95
CA ALA A 30 19.16 -3.34 -2.21
C ALA A 30 19.55 -4.71 -1.61
N PRO A 31 20.48 -4.75 -0.64
CA PRO A 31 21.09 -6.00 -0.14
C PRO A 31 20.10 -6.92 0.58
N ASN A 32 19.03 -6.37 1.15
CA ASN A 32 17.98 -7.17 1.79
C ASN A 32 17.13 -7.93 0.78
N PHE A 33 16.88 -7.36 -0.41
CA PHE A 33 16.16 -8.06 -1.49
C PHE A 33 17.02 -9.20 -2.06
N GLU A 34 18.31 -8.97 -2.26
CA GLU A 34 19.24 -10.03 -2.70
C GLU A 34 19.31 -11.18 -1.69
N ARG A 35 19.37 -10.85 -0.40
CA ARG A 35 19.38 -11.86 0.67
C ARG A 35 18.08 -12.67 0.69
N LEU A 36 16.94 -12.03 0.44
CA LEU A 36 15.64 -12.70 0.35
C LEU A 36 15.60 -13.64 -0.87
N ALA A 37 15.98 -13.14 -2.05
CA ALA A 37 15.98 -13.91 -3.30
C ALA A 37 16.81 -15.21 -3.19
N LYS A 38 17.97 -15.17 -2.51
CA LYS A 38 18.81 -16.36 -2.25
C LYS A 38 18.16 -17.43 -1.36
N ARG A 39 17.06 -17.11 -0.67
CA ARG A 39 16.36 -17.98 0.29
C ARG A 39 14.90 -18.24 -0.07
N SER A 40 14.46 -17.77 -1.24
CA SER A 40 13.08 -17.88 -1.71
C SER A 40 13.04 -18.38 -3.15
N VAL A 41 11.86 -18.79 -3.59
CA VAL A 41 11.58 -18.94 -5.02
C VAL A 41 11.22 -17.57 -5.57
N GLN A 42 11.92 -17.14 -6.62
CA GLN A 42 11.64 -15.91 -7.33
C GLN A 42 10.90 -16.23 -8.64
N PHE A 43 9.82 -15.50 -8.92
CA PHE A 43 9.03 -15.67 -10.14
C PHE A 43 9.40 -14.60 -11.16
N ASP A 44 9.87 -15.02 -12.33
CA ASP A 44 10.16 -14.07 -13.42
C ASP A 44 8.92 -13.56 -14.12
N ASN A 45 7.79 -14.27 -13.99
CA ASN A 45 6.52 -13.95 -14.63
C ASN A 45 5.40 -13.97 -13.58
N PHE A 46 5.24 -12.84 -12.87
CA PHE A 46 4.15 -12.62 -11.92
C PHE A 46 3.45 -11.31 -12.26
N TYR A 47 2.16 -11.39 -12.58
CA TYR A 47 1.37 -10.27 -13.06
C TYR A 47 0.20 -10.02 -12.13
N VAL A 48 -0.09 -8.74 -11.87
CA VAL A 48 -1.32 -8.32 -11.20
C VAL A 48 -2.51 -8.52 -12.13
N GLY A 49 -3.67 -8.85 -11.59
CA GLY A 49 -4.88 -9.00 -12.38
C GLY A 49 -5.56 -7.67 -12.70
N SER A 50 -5.66 -6.79 -11.70
CA SER A 50 -6.29 -5.47 -11.82
C SER A 50 -5.38 -4.33 -11.37
N MET A 51 -5.43 -3.21 -12.08
CA MET A 51 -4.84 -1.93 -11.67
C MET A 51 -5.94 -0.86 -11.58
N PRO A 52 -5.82 0.16 -10.72
CA PRO A 52 -4.67 0.49 -9.85
C PRO A 52 -4.72 -0.25 -8.48
N CYS A 53 -4.06 0.29 -7.44
CA CYS A 53 -3.71 -0.45 -6.21
C CYS A 53 -4.90 -1.07 -5.45
N MET A 54 -6.06 -0.39 -5.33
CA MET A 54 -7.21 -0.95 -4.60
C MET A 54 -7.84 -2.17 -5.30
N PRO A 55 -8.11 -2.16 -6.62
CA PRO A 55 -8.48 -3.38 -7.34
C PRO A 55 -7.49 -4.54 -7.14
N ALA A 56 -6.19 -4.30 -7.24
CA ALA A 56 -5.17 -5.33 -6.97
C ALA A 56 -5.29 -5.90 -5.54
N ARG A 57 -5.47 -5.03 -4.55
CA ARG A 57 -5.65 -5.41 -3.13
C ARG A 57 -6.95 -6.18 -2.92
N ARG A 58 -8.01 -5.90 -3.68
CA ARG A 58 -9.26 -6.69 -3.64
C ARG A 58 -9.03 -8.11 -4.14
N GLU A 59 -8.26 -8.28 -5.21
CA GLU A 59 -7.89 -9.62 -5.71
C GLU A 59 -7.07 -10.40 -4.68
N MET A 60 -6.21 -9.73 -3.91
CA MET A 60 -5.48 -10.37 -2.80
C MET A 60 -6.40 -10.83 -1.66
N HIS A 61 -7.54 -10.17 -1.46
CA HIS A 61 -8.54 -10.59 -0.49
C HIS A 61 -9.41 -11.73 -1.04
N THR A 62 -9.87 -11.64 -2.28
CA THR A 62 -10.91 -12.54 -2.83
C THR A 62 -10.37 -13.69 -3.65
N GLY A 63 -9.13 -13.62 -4.15
CA GLY A 63 -8.57 -14.58 -5.09
C GLY A 63 -9.24 -14.56 -6.47
N ARG A 64 -9.96 -13.49 -6.84
CA ARG A 64 -10.76 -13.40 -8.07
C ARG A 64 -10.41 -12.13 -8.84
N TYR A 65 -10.27 -12.24 -10.16
CA TYR A 65 -10.00 -11.09 -11.02
C TYR A 65 -11.17 -10.09 -11.01
N ASN A 66 -10.84 -8.80 -10.87
CA ASN A 66 -11.83 -7.72 -10.79
C ASN A 66 -11.89 -6.82 -12.02
N PHE A 67 -10.86 -6.84 -12.89
CA PHE A 67 -10.65 -5.87 -13.97
C PHE A 67 -11.86 -5.67 -14.90
N LEU A 68 -12.69 -6.70 -15.10
CA LEU A 68 -13.90 -6.62 -15.94
C LEU A 68 -15.19 -6.32 -15.16
N HIS A 69 -15.15 -6.41 -13.83
CA HIS A 69 -16.33 -6.43 -12.98
C HIS A 69 -16.41 -5.24 -12.04
N ARG A 70 -15.28 -4.60 -11.74
CA ARG A 70 -15.21 -3.51 -10.77
C ARG A 70 -13.96 -2.66 -10.94
N SER A 71 -14.16 -1.36 -11.00
CA SER A 71 -13.09 -0.36 -10.87
C SER A 71 -12.68 -0.20 -9.40
N TRP A 72 -11.94 0.88 -9.08
CA TRP A 72 -11.65 1.30 -7.71
C TRP A 72 -12.90 1.30 -6.83
N GLY A 73 -12.82 0.67 -5.65
CA GLY A 73 -13.98 0.50 -4.78
C GLY A 73 -13.68 -0.25 -3.48
N PRO A 74 -14.61 -0.14 -2.51
CA PRO A 74 -14.45 -0.78 -1.22
C PRO A 74 -14.53 -2.31 -1.37
N LEU A 75 -14.11 -3.01 -0.32
CA LEU A 75 -14.38 -4.44 -0.20
C LEU A 75 -15.81 -4.66 0.28
N GLU A 76 -16.63 -5.31 -0.52
CA GLU A 76 -18.06 -5.40 -0.23
C GLU A 76 -18.35 -6.29 0.97
N PRO A 77 -19.48 -6.09 1.69
CA PRO A 77 -19.91 -6.96 2.77
C PRO A 77 -20.00 -8.44 2.37
N PHE A 78 -20.33 -8.72 1.10
CA PHE A 78 -20.47 -10.06 0.54
C PHE A 78 -19.18 -10.61 -0.10
N ASP A 79 -18.08 -9.86 -0.12
CA ASP A 79 -16.83 -10.36 -0.66
C ASP A 79 -16.19 -11.39 0.30
N ASP A 80 -15.78 -12.53 -0.27
CA ASP A 80 -15.01 -13.55 0.43
C ASP A 80 -13.61 -13.03 0.74
N SER A 81 -13.43 -12.45 1.93
CA SER A 81 -12.15 -11.89 2.35
C SER A 81 -11.26 -12.94 3.00
N MET A 82 -10.12 -13.28 2.39
CA MET A 82 -9.13 -14.21 2.96
C MET A 82 -8.80 -13.92 4.44
N PRO A 83 -8.52 -12.66 4.87
CA PRO A 83 -8.34 -12.35 6.30
C PRO A 83 -9.53 -12.70 7.21
N ALA A 84 -10.77 -12.51 6.74
CA ALA A 84 -11.98 -12.80 7.50
C ALA A 84 -12.23 -14.32 7.57
N ILE A 85 -11.92 -15.04 6.49
CA ILE A 85 -11.96 -16.51 6.44
C ILE A 85 -10.94 -17.09 7.43
N LEU A 86 -9.71 -16.54 7.49
CA LEU A 86 -8.71 -16.94 8.48
C LEU A 86 -9.22 -16.73 9.91
N HIS A 87 -9.79 -15.56 10.20
CA HIS A 87 -10.35 -15.26 11.52
C HIS A 87 -11.44 -16.25 11.93
N SER A 88 -12.37 -16.56 11.01
CA SER A 88 -13.45 -17.53 11.23
C SER A 88 -12.95 -18.95 11.51
N ASN A 89 -11.71 -19.26 11.10
CA ASN A 89 -11.03 -20.53 11.36
C ASN A 89 -10.01 -20.43 12.52
N ALA A 90 -10.19 -19.47 13.43
CA ALA A 90 -9.34 -19.24 14.60
C ALA A 90 -7.85 -18.98 14.27
N ILE A 91 -7.57 -18.43 13.07
CA ILE A 91 -6.24 -17.98 12.65
C ILE A 91 -6.19 -16.45 12.78
N HIS A 92 -5.30 -15.97 13.65
CA HIS A 92 -5.08 -14.54 13.81
C HIS A 92 -4.35 -13.96 12.59
N SER A 93 -4.86 -12.84 12.07
CA SER A 93 -4.21 -12.02 11.05
C SER A 93 -4.04 -10.59 11.53
N HIS A 94 -2.84 -10.04 11.36
CA HIS A 94 -2.52 -8.66 11.70
C HIS A 94 -2.00 -7.94 10.45
N LYS A 95 -2.49 -6.72 10.23
CA LYS A 95 -2.04 -5.86 9.12
C LYS A 95 -1.32 -4.63 9.67
N VAL A 96 -0.08 -4.43 9.25
CA VAL A 96 0.61 -3.15 9.38
C VAL A 96 0.63 -2.51 8.01
N THR A 97 0.23 -1.25 7.90
CA THR A 97 0.18 -0.56 6.60
C THR A 97 0.46 0.92 6.76
N ASP A 98 0.90 1.55 5.68
CA ASP A 98 1.02 3.00 5.48
C ASP A 98 0.06 3.52 4.40
N HIS A 99 -0.82 2.65 3.92
CA HIS A 99 -1.63 2.88 2.73
C HIS A 99 -2.92 3.63 3.07
N GLN A 100 -2.86 4.95 2.98
CA GLN A 100 -3.93 5.85 3.42
C GLN A 100 -5.23 5.69 2.63
N HIS A 101 -5.19 5.21 1.37
CA HIS A 101 -6.39 4.96 0.56
C HIS A 101 -7.41 4.03 1.24
N TYR A 102 -7.02 3.24 2.24
CA TYR A 102 -7.98 2.48 3.04
C TYR A 102 -8.98 3.31 3.86
N TRP A 103 -8.76 4.62 3.99
CA TRP A 103 -9.66 5.58 4.64
C TRP A 103 -10.41 6.47 3.65
N GLU A 104 -10.10 6.36 2.36
CA GLU A 104 -10.79 7.12 1.33
C GLU A 104 -12.11 6.47 0.92
N ASP A 105 -12.98 7.31 0.37
CA ASP A 105 -14.16 6.85 -0.34
C ASP A 105 -13.72 5.95 -1.49
N GLY A 106 -14.22 4.71 -1.50
CA GLY A 106 -13.79 3.71 -2.48
C GLY A 106 -12.55 2.91 -2.10
N GLY A 107 -11.90 3.17 -0.97
CA GLY A 107 -10.85 2.29 -0.41
C GLY A 107 -11.15 1.77 1.00
N ALA A 108 -12.24 2.21 1.61
CA ALA A 108 -12.74 1.74 2.90
C ALA A 108 -12.94 0.21 2.98
N THR A 109 -13.06 -0.31 4.22
CA THR A 109 -13.49 -1.68 4.61
C THR A 109 -12.49 -2.84 4.46
N TYR A 110 -11.28 -2.62 3.94
CA TYR A 110 -10.28 -3.68 3.78
C TYR A 110 -9.58 -4.05 5.09
N HIS A 111 -9.04 -3.05 5.81
CA HIS A 111 -8.26 -3.27 7.03
C HIS A 111 -9.11 -3.89 8.16
N GLN A 112 -10.40 -3.58 8.19
CA GLN A 112 -11.37 -4.13 9.13
C GLN A 112 -11.65 -5.64 8.95
N ARG A 113 -11.14 -6.27 7.89
CA ARG A 113 -11.25 -7.73 7.71
C ARG A 113 -10.16 -8.53 8.41
N TYR A 114 -9.08 -7.86 8.82
CA TYR A 114 -8.02 -8.48 9.62
C TYR A 114 -8.47 -8.54 11.08
N THR A 115 -7.91 -9.47 11.87
CA THR A 115 -8.23 -9.57 13.30
C THR A 115 -7.80 -8.30 14.05
N THR A 116 -6.66 -7.74 13.65
CA THR A 116 -6.14 -6.47 14.17
C THR A 116 -5.42 -5.75 13.03
N PHE A 117 -5.28 -4.44 13.12
CA PHE A 117 -4.48 -3.67 12.18
C PHE A 117 -3.80 -2.50 12.89
N ASP A 118 -2.71 -2.04 12.30
CA ASP A 118 -1.98 -0.83 12.67
C ASP A 118 -1.72 0.00 11.42
N LEU A 119 -1.79 1.32 11.58
CA LEU A 119 -1.48 2.30 10.54
C LEU A 119 -0.21 3.04 10.97
N VAL A 120 0.89 2.76 10.27
CA VAL A 120 2.10 3.56 10.35
C VAL A 120 1.94 4.68 9.34
N ARG A 121 1.88 5.92 9.78
CA ARG A 121 1.69 7.05 8.87
C ARG A 121 2.83 7.09 7.84
N GLY A 122 2.47 6.97 6.57
CA GLY A 122 3.36 7.12 5.44
C GLY A 122 3.48 8.57 4.97
N GLN A 123 4.24 8.75 3.89
CA GLN A 123 4.30 10.01 3.17
C GLN A 123 3.20 10.01 2.11
N GLU A 124 2.22 10.90 2.26
CA GLU A 124 1.13 11.04 1.32
C GLU A 124 0.44 12.41 1.43
N GLY A 125 -0.31 12.80 0.39
CA GLY A 125 -1.19 13.97 0.32
C GLY A 125 -2.59 13.76 0.91
N ASP A 126 -2.72 12.86 1.88
CA ASP A 126 -3.97 12.69 2.63
C ASP A 126 -4.31 13.93 3.45
N LYS A 127 -5.58 14.07 3.84
CA LYS A 127 -6.08 15.26 4.57
C LYS A 127 -5.65 15.24 6.04
N TRP A 128 -4.34 15.25 6.31
CA TRP A 128 -3.75 15.15 7.64
C TRP A 128 -3.55 16.51 8.30
N ILE A 129 -2.68 17.36 7.75
CA ILE A 129 -2.34 18.65 8.34
C ILE A 129 -3.28 19.74 7.82
N GLY A 130 -4.02 20.36 8.74
CA GLY A 130 -4.95 21.45 8.44
C GLY A 130 -4.31 22.84 8.39
N ASP A 131 -3.25 23.02 7.60
CA ASP A 131 -2.62 24.33 7.40
C ASP A 131 -3.29 25.10 6.25
N VAL A 132 -4.20 26.01 6.60
CA VAL A 132 -5.03 26.75 5.64
C VAL A 132 -4.21 27.74 4.81
N GLU A 133 -3.19 28.36 5.41
CA GLU A 133 -2.37 29.37 4.72
C GLU A 133 -1.52 28.70 3.64
N LYS A 134 -0.83 27.61 3.98
CA LYS A 134 -0.09 26.81 2.98
C LYS A 134 -1.00 26.18 1.95
N LEU A 135 -2.19 25.73 2.35
CA LEU A 135 -3.16 25.18 1.41
C LEU A 135 -3.67 26.23 0.43
N ARG A 136 -3.60 27.54 0.73
CA ARG A 136 -4.00 28.62 -0.17
C ARG A 136 -2.86 29.18 -1.01
N ASP A 137 -1.61 28.92 -0.64
CA ASP A 137 -0.42 29.39 -1.35
C ASP A 137 -0.42 28.96 -2.83
N GLU A 138 -0.49 29.92 -3.74
CA GLU A 138 -0.46 29.71 -5.20
C GLU A 138 0.89 29.18 -5.70
N SER A 139 1.96 29.29 -4.90
CA SER A 139 3.28 28.76 -5.21
C SER A 139 3.43 27.27 -4.90
N TYR A 140 2.43 26.62 -4.25
CA TYR A 140 2.46 25.18 -3.92
C TYR A 140 3.68 24.72 -3.11
N GLY A 141 4.37 25.63 -2.41
CA GLY A 141 5.64 25.34 -1.74
C GLY A 141 6.78 25.10 -2.73
N ALA A 142 6.77 25.80 -3.87
CA ALA A 142 7.57 25.42 -5.04
C ALA A 142 9.08 25.42 -4.84
N GLU A 143 9.56 26.13 -3.82
CA GLU A 143 10.98 26.24 -3.49
C GLU A 143 11.57 24.94 -2.92
N ARG A 144 10.73 24.03 -2.39
CA ARG A 144 11.19 22.85 -1.64
C ARG A 144 11.13 21.54 -2.42
N TRP A 145 10.08 21.33 -3.23
CA TRP A 145 9.88 20.13 -4.06
C TRP A 145 9.37 20.47 -5.47
N PRO A 146 10.25 20.91 -6.39
CA PRO A 146 9.96 21.23 -7.80
C PRO A 146 9.15 20.19 -8.56
N GLU A 147 9.41 18.91 -8.26
CA GLU A 147 8.87 17.75 -8.96
C GLU A 147 7.39 17.45 -8.66
N ASN A 148 6.86 17.96 -7.55
CA ASN A 148 5.53 17.62 -7.03
C ASN A 148 4.53 18.80 -7.13
N GLN A 149 4.27 19.34 -8.32
CA GLN A 149 3.61 20.66 -8.45
C GLN A 149 2.47 20.78 -9.47
N GLN A 150 1.61 19.78 -9.59
CA GLN A 150 0.57 19.79 -10.64
C GLN A 150 -0.84 19.57 -10.11
N THR A 151 -1.02 19.19 -8.84
CA THR A 151 -2.33 18.82 -8.30
C THR A 151 -2.53 19.28 -6.85
N ALA A 152 -3.80 19.44 -6.44
CA ALA A 152 -4.17 19.75 -5.05
C ALA A 152 -3.66 18.69 -4.06
N PHE A 153 -3.55 17.45 -4.51
CA PHE A 153 -3.01 16.33 -3.73
C PHE A 153 -1.52 16.52 -3.41
N GLN A 154 -0.71 16.91 -4.40
CA GLN A 154 0.71 17.18 -4.17
C GLN A 154 0.94 18.39 -3.26
N ARG A 155 0.05 19.40 -3.30
CA ARG A 155 0.08 20.52 -2.33
C ARG A 155 -0.04 20.00 -0.90
N GLN A 156 -1.02 19.12 -0.65
CA GLN A 156 -1.22 18.54 0.66
C GLN A 156 -0.05 17.62 1.06
N ASP A 157 0.52 16.87 0.12
CA ASP A 157 1.71 16.03 0.37
C ASP A 157 2.90 16.87 0.85
N ASN A 158 3.17 18.02 0.21
CA ASN A 158 4.22 18.94 0.65
C ASN A 158 3.98 19.46 2.08
N ILE A 159 2.73 19.84 2.42
CA ILE A 159 2.37 20.28 3.77
C ILE A 159 2.65 19.14 4.77
N ASN A 160 2.16 17.94 4.48
CA ASN A 160 2.30 16.78 5.35
C ASN A 160 3.78 16.42 5.60
N ARG A 161 4.63 16.49 4.57
CA ARG A 161 6.07 16.20 4.65
C ARG A 161 6.81 17.09 5.65
N GLU A 162 6.41 18.34 5.82
CA GLU A 162 7.06 19.25 6.77
C GLU A 162 6.84 18.86 8.24
N ASP A 163 5.78 18.09 8.51
CA ASP A 163 5.42 17.62 9.85
C ASP A 163 5.79 16.15 10.09
N MET A 164 6.23 15.40 9.07
CA MET A 164 6.66 14.00 9.21
C MET A 164 7.86 13.83 10.14
N ASP A 165 8.80 14.78 10.18
CA ASP A 165 9.98 14.74 11.06
C ASP A 165 9.66 15.11 12.52
N ARG A 166 8.42 15.54 12.80
CA ARG A 166 7.98 16.00 14.12
C ARG A 166 7.13 14.97 14.88
N ALA A 167 6.70 13.90 14.21
CA ALA A 167 5.74 12.91 14.71
C ALA A 167 6.41 11.69 15.35
#